data_AF-A0A0K9GBI9-F1
#
_entry.id   AF-A0A0K9GBI9-F1
#
_cell.length_a   1.000
_cell.length_b   1.000
_cell.length_c   1.000
_cell.angle_alpha   90.00
_cell.angle_beta   90.00
_cell.angle_gamma   90.00
#
_symmetry.space_group_name_H-M   'P 1'
#
loop_
_entity.id
_entity.type
_entity.pdbx_description
1 polymer ?
#
loop_
_entity_poly.entity_id
_entity_poly.type
_entity_poly.pdbx_seq_one_letter_code
_entity_poly.pdbx_strand_id
1 'polypeptide(L)'
;MLSQFLLPIILLVFFYLVLIRPQQKRQKETVKMQNDLQKGDKVITIGGLHGTVDAVDEDKVILKSPDGSRLTFEKRCVSQVVQKKESVATAETVTDK
;
A
#
# COMPACT_ATOMS: atom_id res chain seq x y z
N MET A 1 10.58 -46.67 -3.47
CA MET A 1 9.73 -45.87 -4.38
C MET A 1 9.07 -44.68 -3.70
N LEU A 2 8.39 -44.80 -2.54
CA LEU A 2 7.82 -43.63 -1.84
C LEU A 2 8.86 -42.59 -1.35
N SER A 3 10.03 -43.03 -0.87
CA SER A 3 11.07 -42.12 -0.37
C SER A 3 11.65 -41.17 -1.43
N GLN A 4 11.54 -41.50 -2.72
CA GLN A 4 12.07 -40.68 -3.81
C GLN A 4 11.16 -39.48 -4.12
N PHE A 5 9.89 -39.55 -3.74
CA PHE A 5 8.93 -38.45 -3.88
C PHE A 5 8.91 -37.51 -2.68
N LEU A 6 9.51 -37.90 -1.55
CA LEU A 6 9.54 -37.07 -0.33
C LEU A 6 10.37 -35.79 -0.53
N LEU A 7 11.53 -35.90 -1.19
CA LEU A 7 12.43 -34.79 -1.48
C LEU A 7 11.77 -33.70 -2.37
N PRO A 8 11.16 -34.03 -3.53
CA PRO A 8 10.50 -33.02 -4.36
C PRO A 8 9.24 -32.41 -3.71
N ILE A 9 8.49 -33.17 -2.91
CA ILE A 9 7.31 -32.63 -2.20
C ILE A 9 7.71 -31.57 -1.18
N ILE A 10 8.77 -31.82 -0.38
CA ILE A 10 9.28 -30.85 0.59
C ILE A 10 9.76 -29.57 -0.10
N LEU A 11 10.48 -29.70 -1.22
CA LEU A 11 10.97 -28.56 -1.98
C LEU A 11 9.81 -27.73 -2.57
N LEU A 12 8.76 -28.38 -3.08
CA LEU A 12 7.58 -27.72 -3.61
C LEU A 12 6.81 -26.96 -2.51
N VAL A 13 6.65 -27.56 -1.33
CA VAL A 13 6.04 -26.91 -0.16
C VAL A 13 6.90 -25.74 0.32
N PHE A 14 8.22 -25.87 0.32
CA PHE A 14 9.14 -24.81 0.70
C PHE A 14 9.05 -23.60 -0.25
N PHE A 15 9.14 -23.81 -1.57
CA PHE A 15 8.97 -22.73 -2.55
C PHE A 15 7.59 -22.08 -2.48
N TYR A 16 6.53 -22.87 -2.26
CA TYR A 16 5.17 -22.36 -2.06
C TYR A 16 5.08 -21.47 -0.81
N LEU A 17 5.64 -21.91 0.32
CA LEU A 17 5.67 -21.11 1.56
C LEU A 17 6.47 -19.81 1.40
N VAL A 18 7.60 -19.87 0.70
CA VAL A 18 8.49 -18.72 0.49
C VAL A 18 7.86 -17.68 -0.43
N LEU A 19 7.08 -18.07 -1.45
CA LEU A 19 6.45 -17.11 -2.38
C LEU A 19 5.07 -16.62 -1.92
N ILE A 20 4.25 -17.46 -1.30
CA ILE A 20 2.87 -17.09 -0.98
C ILE A 20 2.77 -16.19 0.25
N ARG A 21 3.65 -16.40 1.23
CA ARG A 21 3.70 -15.60 2.46
C ARG A 21 4.04 -14.11 2.21
N PRO A 22 5.07 -13.76 1.41
CA PRO A 22 5.35 -12.35 1.11
C PRO A 22 4.25 -11.71 0.27
N GLN A 23 3.58 -12.45 -0.61
CA GLN A 23 2.50 -11.91 -1.43
C GLN A 23 1.27 -11.53 -0.58
N GLN A 24 0.88 -12.39 0.37
CA GLN A 24 -0.20 -12.06 1.31
C GLN A 24 0.15 -10.86 2.19
N LYS A 25 1.42 -10.74 2.60
CA LYS A 25 1.88 -9.60 3.40
C LYS A 25 1.73 -8.28 2.63
N ARG A 26 2.17 -8.24 1.37
CA ARG A 26 2.03 -7.07 0.49
C ARG A 26 0.57 -6.67 0.28
N GLN A 27 -0.31 -7.64 0.02
CA GLN A 27 -1.75 -7.36 -0.14
C GLN A 27 -2.36 -6.77 1.13
N LYS A 28 -2.05 -7.34 2.30
CA LYS A 28 -2.52 -6.82 3.59
C LYS A 28 -2.01 -5.40 3.87
N GLU A 29 -0.75 -5.13 3.54
CA GLU A 29 -0.16 -3.79 3.68
C GLU A 29 -0.86 -2.76 2.78
N THR A 30 -1.13 -3.12 1.52
CA THR A 30 -1.87 -2.26 0.58
C THR A 30 -3.30 -1.97 1.07
N VAL A 31 -4.03 -2.99 1.52
CA VAL A 31 -5.39 -2.82 2.08
C VAL A 31 -5.36 -1.95 3.33
N LYS A 32 -4.38 -2.16 4.21
CA LYS A 32 -4.21 -1.33 5.41
C LYS A 32 -3.94 0.13 5.06
N MET A 33 -3.06 0.39 4.09
CA MET A 33 -2.77 1.75 3.61
C MET A 33 -4.02 2.43 3.06
N GLN A 34 -4.86 1.71 2.30
CA GLN A 34 -6.10 2.23 1.73
C GLN A 34 -7.16 2.56 2.80
N ASN A 35 -7.20 1.78 3.89
CA ASN A 35 -8.08 2.04 5.02
C ASN A 35 -7.59 3.22 5.88
N ASP A 36 -6.27 3.42 5.94
CA ASP A 36 -5.63 4.47 6.73
C ASP A 36 -5.58 5.84 6.00
N LEU A 37 -6.25 5.98 4.85
CA LEU A 37 -6.31 7.22 4.07
C LEU A 37 -7.11 8.31 4.79
N GLN A 38 -6.54 9.51 4.86
CA GLN A 38 -7.15 10.67 5.50
C GLN A 38 -7.29 11.86 4.54
N LYS A 39 -8.20 12.77 4.87
CA LYS A 39 -8.38 14.03 4.13
C LYS A 39 -7.09 14.86 4.23
N GLY A 40 -6.59 15.30 3.08
CA GLY A 40 -5.35 16.07 2.96
C GLY A 40 -4.12 15.23 2.63
N ASP A 41 -4.23 13.91 2.56
CA ASP A 41 -3.12 13.04 2.14
C ASP A 41 -2.79 13.27 0.67
N LYS A 42 -1.50 13.34 0.34
CA LYS A 42 -1.05 13.33 -1.05
C LYS A 42 -0.84 11.90 -1.49
N VAL A 43 -1.48 11.52 -2.58
CA VAL A 43 -1.48 10.14 -3.05
C VAL A 43 -1.14 10.05 -4.53
N ILE A 44 -0.64 8.89 -4.92
CA ILE A 44 -0.44 8.48 -6.30
C ILE A 44 -1.36 7.30 -6.57
N THR A 45 -2.19 7.44 -7.59
CA THR A 45 -3.07 6.35 -8.06
C THR A 45 -2.28 5.35 -8.91
N ILE A 46 -2.85 4.17 -9.16
CA ILE A 46 -2.24 3.13 -10.03
C ILE A 46 -1.95 3.67 -11.45
N GLY A 47 -2.77 4.62 -11.95
CA GLY A 47 -2.57 5.26 -13.24
C GLY A 47 -1.51 6.36 -13.25
N GLY A 48 -0.79 6.58 -12.14
CA GLY A 48 0.21 7.65 -12.02
C GLY A 48 -0.38 9.04 -11.78
N LEU A 49 -1.68 9.17 -11.52
CA LEU A 49 -2.27 10.47 -11.16
C LEU A 49 -1.80 10.89 -9.75
N HIS A 50 -1.21 12.07 -9.66
CA HIS A 50 -0.88 12.73 -8.41
C HIS A 50 -2.05 13.61 -7.97
N GLY A 51 -2.52 13.42 -6.75
CA GLY A 51 -3.64 14.21 -6.22
C GLY A 51 -3.61 14.31 -4.71
N THR A 52 -4.51 15.12 -4.18
CA THR A 52 -4.74 15.24 -2.73
C THR A 52 -6.10 14.67 -2.39
N VAL A 53 -6.19 13.90 -1.31
CA VAL A 53 -7.45 13.35 -0.81
C VAL A 53 -8.31 14.48 -0.26
N ASP A 54 -9.50 14.63 -0.81
CA ASP A 54 -10.46 15.66 -0.43
C ASP A 54 -11.59 15.08 0.44
N ALA A 55 -12.05 13.87 0.10
CA ALA A 55 -12.96 13.09 0.93
C ALA A 55 -12.70 11.59 0.80
N VAL A 56 -13.03 10.84 1.85
CA VAL A 56 -12.89 9.38 1.92
C VAL A 56 -14.24 8.83 2.39
N ASP A 57 -14.82 7.93 1.62
CA ASP A 57 -16.02 7.16 1.96
C ASP A 57 -15.61 5.70 2.28
N GLU A 58 -16.53 4.73 2.31
CA GLU A 58 -16.19 3.31 2.56
C GLU A 58 -15.37 2.69 1.42
N ASP A 59 -15.86 2.74 0.17
CA ASP A 59 -15.19 2.12 -0.98
C ASP A 59 -14.57 3.15 -1.94
N LYS A 60 -14.93 4.42 -1.77
CA LYS A 60 -14.58 5.51 -2.69
C LYS A 60 -13.72 6.57 -2.01
N VAL A 61 -12.94 7.27 -2.83
CA VAL A 61 -12.11 8.39 -2.44
C VAL A 61 -12.25 9.49 -3.48
N ILE A 62 -12.46 10.72 -3.02
CA ILE A 62 -12.48 11.90 -3.88
C ILE A 62 -11.09 12.50 -3.86
N LEU A 63 -10.44 12.52 -5.02
CA LEU A 63 -9.13 13.12 -5.22
C LEU A 63 -9.27 14.45 -5.92
N LYS A 64 -8.53 15.45 -5.43
CA LYS A 64 -8.37 16.74 -6.06
C LYS A 64 -7.07 16.75 -6.89
N SER A 65 -7.21 16.95 -8.19
CA SER A 65 -6.10 17.19 -9.12
C SER A 65 -5.47 18.57 -8.84
N PRO A 66 -4.19 18.80 -9.16
CA PRO A 66 -3.59 20.12 -9.14
C PRO A 66 -4.39 21.17 -9.93
N ASP A 67 -5.06 20.75 -11.01
CA ASP A 67 -5.90 21.61 -11.87
C ASP A 67 -7.24 22.00 -11.23
N GLY A 68 -7.50 21.57 -9.99
CA GLY A 68 -8.72 21.90 -9.24
C GLY A 68 -9.89 20.93 -9.47
N SER A 69 -9.80 20.06 -10.47
CA SER A 69 -10.79 19.03 -10.76
C SER A 69 -10.91 18.01 -9.60
N ARG A 70 -12.14 17.66 -9.24
CA ARG A 70 -12.44 16.60 -8.27
C ARG A 70 -12.86 15.34 -9.02
N LEU A 71 -12.16 14.25 -8.76
CA LEU A 71 -12.36 12.96 -9.42
C LEU A 71 -12.63 11.91 -8.36
N THR A 72 -13.65 11.10 -8.59
CA THR A 72 -13.99 9.99 -7.71
C THR A 72 -13.26 8.74 -8.18
N PHE A 73 -12.45 8.16 -7.30
CA PHE A 73 -11.77 6.90 -7.51
C PHE A 73 -12.22 5.89 -6.46
N GLU A 74 -12.03 4.61 -6.74
CA GLU A 74 -12.15 3.59 -5.71
C GLU A 74 -10.88 3.60 -4.84
N LYS A 75 -11.02 3.29 -3.55
CA LYS A 75 -9.86 3.21 -2.63
C LYS A 75 -8.78 2.26 -3.13
N ARG A 76 -9.20 1.15 -3.76
CA ARG A 76 -8.27 0.17 -4.34
C ARG A 76 -7.34 0.73 -5.40
N CYS A 77 -7.69 1.87 -6.01
CA CYS A 77 -6.89 2.53 -7.02
C CYS A 77 -5.78 3.42 -6.46
N VAL A 78 -5.70 3.57 -5.13
CA VAL A 78 -4.58 4.25 -4.48
C VAL A 78 -3.42 3.28 -4.36
N SER A 79 -2.31 3.63 -5.01
CA SER A 79 -1.09 2.81 -5.06
C SER A 79 -0.15 3.16 -3.91
N GLN A 80 0.02 4.47 -3.66
CA GLN A 80 0.96 4.96 -2.67
C GLN A 80 0.47 6.27 -2.04
N VAL A 81 0.77 6.45 -0.76
CA VAL A 81 0.65 7.73 -0.05
C VAL A 81 2.03 8.37 -0.01
N VAL A 82 2.16 9.56 -0.58
CA VAL A 82 3.41 10.34 -0.67
C VAL A 82 3.63 11.18 0.59
N GLN A 83 2.55 11.76 1.12
CA GLN A 83 2.56 12.50 2.37
C GLN A 83 1.28 12.18 3.13
N LYS A 84 1.43 11.49 4.26
CA LYS A 84 0.33 11.24 5.21
C LYS A 84 0.26 12.41 6.18
N LYS A 85 -0.91 13.03 6.30
CA LYS A 85 -1.09 14.19 7.18
C LYS A 85 -1.52 13.74 8.58
N GLU A 86 -0.60 13.12 9.32
CA GLU A 86 -0.70 12.99 10.78
C GLU A 86 0.69 12.99 11.47
N SER A 87 0.87 14.02 12.31
CA SER A 87 1.91 14.35 13.28
C SER A 87 3.40 14.07 13.01
N VAL A 88 4.16 15.16 12.92
CA VAL A 88 5.50 15.28 13.51
C VAL A 88 5.41 14.91 14.99
N ALA A 89 5.94 13.75 15.37
CA ALA A 89 6.42 13.43 16.71
C ALA A 89 7.24 12.14 16.69
N THR A 90 8.52 12.25 16.35
CA THR A 90 9.65 11.78 17.19
C THR A 90 10.98 12.00 16.45
N ALA A 91 11.79 12.87 17.07
CA ALA A 91 13.25 12.95 17.06
C ALA A 91 14.00 13.37 15.78
N GLU A 92 14.34 14.66 15.77
CA GLU A 92 15.67 15.14 15.43
C GLU A 92 16.78 14.24 16.02
N THR A 93 17.78 13.90 15.20
CA THR A 93 19.17 13.82 15.66
C THR A 93 20.04 14.55 14.64
N VAL A 94 20.33 15.81 14.96
CA VAL A 94 21.63 16.47 14.75
C VAL A 94 22.72 15.46 15.18
N THR A 95 23.78 15.22 14.42
CA THR A 95 24.98 16.06 14.44
C THR A 95 25.84 15.83 13.20
N ASP A 96 25.86 16.88 12.37
CA ASP A 96 27.01 17.33 11.60
C ASP A 96 28.17 17.67 12.54
N LYS A 97 29.30 16.94 12.42
CA LYS A 97 30.66 17.48 12.53
C LYS A 97 31.69 16.47 12.02
#